data_AF-A0A812MVN8-F1
#
_entry.id   AF-A0A812MVN8-F1
#
_cell.length_a   1.000
_cell.length_b   1.000
_cell.length_c   1.000
_cell.angle_alpha   90.00
_cell.angle_beta   90.00
_cell.angle_gamma   90.00
#
_symmetry.space_group_name_H-M   'P 1'
#
loop_
_entity.id
_entity.type
_entity.pdbx_description
1 polymer ?
#
loop_
_entity_poly.entity_id
_entity_poly.type
_entity_poly.pdbx_seq_one_letter_code
_entity_poly.pdbx_strand_id
1 'polypeptide(L)'
;MSQVLVRPLLLAGCLHGVFAECNVYLETETMKGPGVCTEDGVAAMTVPEEKQLAQCLHECWASYVITSQPAKGANAALAKPERDSCSTNFEIVCSTVELSCAKPFGEFPNACSGTVPLAQMQAYYLAFYAYSQDAGGGNSYKVLASRVVRDKDTICSGTYGVRKAFGDNCLGLTTTVNTDTPEAGPGVDPPQPPAIDNMPAQFPALEPNKEQTETSSTSESTTSAPQPDDGKAFKYGLGNILPWVAGVCAVLLVIGAGLYLRRSRQAEEQRALRTSTEVEIQSVNSLNRF
;
A
#
# COMPACT_ATOMS: atom_id res chain seq x y z
N MET A 1 10.88 -29.66 62.37
CA MET A 1 11.65 -28.83 61.42
C MET A 1 11.03 -29.03 60.05
N SER A 2 10.04 -28.19 59.69
CA SER A 2 9.37 -28.25 58.38
C SER A 2 10.06 -27.29 57.42
N GLN A 3 10.69 -27.82 56.39
CA GLN A 3 11.23 -27.01 55.30
C GLN A 3 10.08 -26.59 54.37
N VAL A 4 9.81 -25.29 54.36
CA VAL A 4 8.86 -24.65 53.45
C VAL A 4 9.54 -24.55 52.08
N LEU A 5 9.10 -25.37 51.13
CA LEU A 5 9.56 -25.38 49.75
C LEU A 5 8.95 -24.19 49.00
N VAL A 6 9.67 -23.06 48.95
CA VAL A 6 9.28 -21.89 48.16
C VAL A 6 9.56 -22.19 46.68
N ARG A 7 8.53 -22.53 45.91
CA ARG A 7 8.61 -22.62 44.44
C ARG A 7 8.73 -21.20 43.86
N PRO A 8 9.73 -20.91 43.02
CA PRO A 8 9.75 -19.66 42.28
C PRO A 8 8.63 -19.71 41.24
N LEU A 9 7.63 -18.84 41.39
CA LEU A 9 6.75 -18.48 40.28
C LEU A 9 7.63 -17.79 39.23
N LEU A 10 8.07 -18.54 38.23
CA LEU A 10 8.49 -17.99 36.96
C LEU A 10 7.24 -17.34 36.35
N LEU A 11 7.07 -16.05 36.60
CA LEU A 11 6.30 -15.17 35.74
C LEU A 11 6.96 -15.23 34.36
N ALA A 12 6.51 -16.19 33.54
CA ALA A 12 6.65 -16.14 32.10
C ALA A 12 5.83 -14.93 31.65
N GLY A 13 6.41 -13.74 31.80
CA GLY A 13 5.93 -12.57 31.10
C GLY A 13 6.00 -12.92 29.63
N CYS A 14 4.84 -13.22 29.04
CA CYS A 14 4.67 -13.16 27.60
C CYS A 14 5.02 -11.72 27.20
N LEU A 15 6.31 -11.48 26.95
CA LEU A 15 6.78 -10.43 26.06
C LEU A 15 6.12 -10.78 24.72
N HIS A 16 4.85 -10.38 24.58
CA HIS A 16 4.17 -10.29 23.31
C HIS A 16 5.04 -9.29 22.56
N GLY A 17 5.95 -9.80 21.72
CA GLY A 17 6.74 -8.97 20.82
C GLY A 17 5.73 -8.07 20.13
N VAL A 18 5.87 -6.77 20.35
CA VAL A 18 4.94 -5.80 19.80
C VAL A 18 5.01 -5.96 18.29
N PHE A 19 3.98 -6.53 17.70
CA PHE A 19 3.89 -6.69 16.26
C PHE A 19 3.76 -5.29 15.67
N ALA A 20 4.77 -4.88 14.92
CA ALA A 20 4.68 -3.67 14.13
C ALA A 20 3.93 -3.99 12.83
N GLU A 21 2.94 -3.17 12.50
CA GLU A 21 2.09 -3.28 11.31
C GLU A 21 1.91 -1.91 10.72
N CYS A 22 2.08 -1.72 9.40
CA CYS A 22 1.72 -0.49 8.72
C CYS A 22 0.91 -0.72 7.44
N ASN A 23 -0.13 0.10 7.28
CA ASN A 23 -0.98 0.16 6.10
C ASN A 23 -0.48 1.27 5.19
N VAL A 24 -0.05 0.89 4.00
CA VAL A 24 0.56 1.78 3.02
C VAL A 24 -0.25 1.75 1.72
N TYR A 25 -0.32 2.88 1.04
CA TYR A 25 -1.08 3.04 -0.20
C TYR A 25 -0.26 3.83 -1.21
N LEU A 26 -0.36 3.46 -2.48
CA LEU A 26 0.28 4.17 -3.56
C LEU A 26 -0.32 5.58 -3.65
N GLU A 27 0.53 6.61 -3.66
CA GLU A 27 0.08 8.01 -3.74
C GLU A 27 -0.48 8.37 -5.12
N THR A 28 -0.01 7.67 -6.14
CA THR A 28 -0.50 7.76 -7.52
C THR A 28 -1.47 6.62 -7.82
N GLU A 29 -2.28 6.76 -8.87
CA GLU A 29 -3.21 5.71 -9.31
C GLU A 29 -2.46 4.48 -9.84
N THR A 30 -1.34 4.70 -10.55
CA THR A 30 -0.45 3.63 -11.05
C THR A 30 1.01 3.84 -10.67
N MET A 31 1.82 2.80 -10.83
CA MET A 31 3.26 2.94 -10.71
C MET A 31 3.83 3.77 -11.88
N LYS A 32 5.06 4.25 -11.71
CA LYS A 32 5.87 4.89 -12.76
C LYS A 32 6.79 3.84 -13.41
N GLY A 33 7.10 3.98 -14.69
CA GLY A 33 7.99 3.08 -15.41
C GLY A 33 7.51 2.82 -16.84
N PRO A 34 8.15 1.88 -17.56
CA PRO A 34 7.77 1.58 -18.93
C PRO A 34 6.51 0.71 -19.01
N GLY A 35 5.73 0.90 -20.08
CA GLY A 35 4.66 0.00 -20.50
C GLY A 35 3.74 -0.44 -19.35
N VAL A 36 3.82 -1.72 -18.99
CA VAL A 36 2.98 -2.39 -17.98
C VAL A 36 2.99 -1.74 -16.60
N CYS A 37 3.93 -0.84 -16.30
CA CYS A 37 3.96 -0.10 -15.04
C CYS A 37 2.89 1.01 -14.96
N THR A 38 2.40 1.51 -16.09
CA THR A 38 1.55 2.71 -16.19
C THR A 38 0.20 2.39 -16.79
N GLU A 39 -0.82 3.19 -16.44
CA GLU A 39 -2.17 3.03 -16.98
C GLU A 39 -2.22 3.13 -18.51
N ASP A 40 -1.51 4.11 -19.09
CA ASP A 40 -1.40 4.29 -20.54
C ASP A 40 -0.73 3.09 -21.22
N GLY A 41 0.35 2.58 -20.64
CA GLY A 41 1.05 1.43 -21.19
C GLY A 41 0.21 0.16 -21.12
N VAL A 42 -0.59 -0.02 -20.06
CA VAL A 42 -1.58 -1.10 -19.97
C VAL A 42 -2.72 -0.90 -20.97
N ALA A 43 -3.19 0.33 -21.16
CA ALA A 43 -4.23 0.66 -22.14
C ALA A 43 -3.79 0.31 -23.56
N ALA A 44 -2.52 0.56 -23.89
CA ALA A 44 -1.89 0.28 -25.18
C ALA A 44 -1.63 -1.22 -25.45
N MET A 45 -1.76 -2.11 -24.46
CA MET A 45 -1.57 -3.55 -24.66
C MET A 45 -2.67 -4.12 -25.57
N THR A 46 -2.26 -4.84 -26.60
CA THR A 46 -3.17 -5.46 -27.57
C THR A 46 -3.59 -6.88 -27.20
N VAL A 47 -2.83 -7.55 -26.32
CA VAL A 47 -3.11 -8.92 -25.86
C VAL A 47 -4.04 -8.86 -24.64
N PRO A 48 -5.30 -9.32 -24.72
CA PRO A 48 -6.28 -9.12 -23.65
C PRO A 48 -5.91 -9.78 -22.31
N GLU A 49 -5.26 -10.95 -22.37
CA GLU A 49 -4.83 -11.68 -21.17
C GLU A 49 -3.71 -10.93 -20.43
N GLU A 50 -2.69 -10.47 -21.16
CA GLU A 50 -1.60 -9.67 -20.60
C GLU A 50 -2.11 -8.33 -20.05
N LYS A 51 -3.08 -7.71 -20.73
CA LYS A 51 -3.72 -6.48 -20.26
C LYS A 51 -4.46 -6.69 -18.94
N GLN A 52 -5.26 -7.75 -18.83
CA GLN A 52 -5.99 -8.06 -17.59
C GLN A 52 -5.02 -8.40 -16.44
N LEU A 53 -3.96 -9.14 -16.74
CA LEU A 53 -2.90 -9.38 -15.77
C LEU A 53 -2.26 -8.06 -15.29
N ALA A 54 -1.89 -7.17 -16.20
CA ALA A 54 -1.24 -5.92 -15.84
C ALA A 54 -2.16 -5.02 -15.00
N GLN A 55 -3.46 -4.97 -15.34
CA GLN A 55 -4.49 -4.31 -14.52
C GLN A 55 -4.56 -4.92 -13.12
N CYS A 56 -4.55 -6.26 -13.03
CA CYS A 56 -4.56 -6.96 -11.76
C CYS A 56 -3.30 -6.65 -10.92
N LEU A 57 -2.12 -6.60 -11.54
CA LEU A 57 -0.89 -6.22 -10.84
C LEU A 57 -0.99 -4.81 -10.25
N HIS A 58 -1.56 -3.84 -10.99
CA HIS A 58 -1.78 -2.49 -10.46
C HIS A 58 -2.70 -2.50 -9.24
N GLU A 59 -3.79 -3.27 -9.28
CA GLU A 59 -4.69 -3.42 -8.13
C GLU A 59 -4.00 -4.05 -6.92
N CYS A 60 -3.18 -5.08 -7.13
CA CYS A 60 -2.43 -5.73 -6.05
C CYS A 60 -1.35 -4.83 -5.44
N TRP A 61 -0.76 -3.92 -6.24
CA TRP A 61 0.31 -3.03 -5.80
C TRP A 61 -0.18 -1.71 -5.22
N ALA A 62 -1.48 -1.39 -5.39
CA ALA A 62 -2.08 -0.15 -4.93
C ALA A 62 -2.01 0.04 -3.41
N SER A 63 -2.00 -1.05 -2.63
CA SER A 63 -1.97 -0.97 -1.16
C SER A 63 -1.47 -2.24 -0.51
N TYR A 64 -0.77 -2.10 0.61
CA TYR A 64 -0.22 -3.20 1.39
C TYR A 64 -0.41 -2.98 2.89
N VAL A 65 -0.57 -4.09 3.60
CA VAL A 65 -0.34 -4.22 5.04
C VAL A 65 1.02 -4.87 5.22
N ILE A 66 2.00 -4.11 5.72
CA ILE A 66 3.36 -4.60 5.97
C ILE A 66 3.51 -4.87 7.47
N THR A 67 3.85 -6.12 7.81
CA THR A 67 3.97 -6.57 9.21
C THR A 67 5.37 -7.12 9.51
N SER A 68 5.89 -6.83 10.69
CA SER A 68 7.09 -7.50 11.21
C SER A 68 6.81 -8.98 11.49
N GLN A 69 7.78 -9.85 11.23
CA GLN A 69 7.70 -11.30 11.47
C GLN A 69 8.77 -11.73 12.49
N PRO A 70 8.68 -11.31 13.77
CA PRO A 70 9.72 -11.56 14.76
C PRO A 70 10.00 -13.06 14.98
N ALA A 71 9.00 -13.92 14.76
CA ALA A 71 9.16 -15.37 14.82
C ALA A 71 10.09 -15.94 13.73
N LYS A 72 10.25 -15.25 12.60
CA LYS A 72 11.16 -15.60 11.50
C LYS A 72 12.50 -14.85 11.56
N GLY A 73 12.66 -13.94 12.52
CA GLY A 73 13.86 -13.14 12.72
C GLY A 73 13.58 -11.63 12.77
N ALA A 74 14.51 -10.85 13.34
CA ALA A 74 14.34 -9.40 13.52
C ALA A 74 14.20 -8.63 12.19
N ASN A 75 14.79 -9.18 11.12
CA ASN A 75 14.80 -8.60 9.78
C ASN A 75 13.73 -9.19 8.86
N ALA A 76 12.84 -10.05 9.38
CA ALA A 76 11.78 -10.65 8.59
C ALA A 76 10.53 -9.76 8.64
N ALA A 77 9.90 -9.58 7.48
CA ALA A 77 8.62 -8.90 7.35
C ALA A 77 7.71 -9.61 6.34
N LEU A 78 6.47 -9.17 6.27
CA LEU A 78 5.46 -9.72 5.37
C LEU A 78 4.65 -8.58 4.79
N ALA A 79 4.60 -8.44 3.47
CA ALA A 79 3.73 -7.50 2.78
C ALA A 79 2.52 -8.24 2.21
N LYS A 80 1.36 -8.00 2.79
CA LYS A 80 0.08 -8.53 2.31
C LYS A 80 -0.66 -7.44 1.52
N PRO A 81 -0.99 -7.64 0.24
CA PRO A 81 -1.89 -6.74 -0.48
C PRO A 81 -3.23 -6.57 0.27
N GLU A 82 -3.80 -5.36 0.29
CA GLU A 82 -5.09 -5.14 0.98
C GLU A 82 -6.25 -5.85 0.26
N ARG A 83 -6.13 -6.02 -1.07
CA ARG A 83 -7.02 -6.86 -1.87
C ARG A 83 -6.49 -8.28 -1.94
N ASP A 84 -7.35 -9.27 -1.74
CA ASP A 84 -6.98 -10.68 -1.92
C ASP A 84 -7.11 -11.13 -3.39
N SER A 85 -7.95 -10.46 -4.20
CA SER A 85 -8.14 -10.75 -5.63
C SER A 85 -8.41 -9.49 -6.46
N CYS A 86 -8.19 -9.61 -7.77
CA CYS A 86 -8.38 -8.52 -8.73
C CYS A 86 -9.82 -8.44 -9.27
N SER A 87 -10.20 -7.28 -9.81
CA SER A 87 -11.53 -7.05 -10.40
C SER A 87 -11.76 -7.74 -11.76
N THR A 88 -10.72 -8.36 -12.32
CA THR A 88 -10.75 -9.01 -13.63
C THR A 88 -11.54 -10.32 -13.62
N ASN A 89 -11.95 -10.80 -14.80
CA ASN A 89 -12.66 -12.07 -14.94
C ASN A 89 -11.78 -13.31 -14.70
N PHE A 90 -10.46 -13.14 -14.55
CA PHE A 90 -9.53 -14.19 -14.17
C PHE A 90 -9.36 -14.24 -12.66
N GLU A 91 -9.30 -15.46 -12.12
CA GLU A 91 -9.01 -15.73 -10.71
C GLU A 91 -7.51 -15.54 -10.42
N ILE A 92 -7.06 -14.28 -10.49
CA ILE A 92 -5.70 -13.90 -10.11
C ILE A 92 -5.74 -13.41 -8.66
N VAL A 93 -4.98 -14.10 -7.82
CA VAL A 93 -4.88 -13.84 -6.38
C VAL A 93 -3.70 -12.91 -6.12
N CYS A 94 -3.95 -11.81 -5.42
CA CYS A 94 -2.89 -10.91 -4.97
C CYS A 94 -2.07 -11.61 -3.90
N SER A 95 -0.83 -11.97 -4.25
CA SER A 95 -0.02 -12.83 -3.40
C SER A 95 0.66 -12.05 -2.28
N THR A 96 0.70 -12.67 -1.10
CA THR A 96 1.49 -12.16 0.02
C THR A 96 2.98 -12.35 -0.28
N VAL A 97 3.78 -11.35 0.06
CA VAL A 97 5.22 -11.31 -0.20
C VAL A 97 5.97 -11.43 1.12
N GLU A 98 6.76 -12.49 1.27
CA GLU A 98 7.73 -12.59 2.37
C GLU A 98 8.91 -11.65 2.08
N LEU A 99 9.22 -10.79 3.04
CA LEU A 99 10.24 -9.77 2.90
C LEU A 99 11.43 -10.06 3.83
N SER A 100 12.63 -9.85 3.30
CA SER A 100 13.88 -9.75 4.06
C SER A 100 14.33 -8.29 4.09
N CYS A 101 14.62 -7.77 5.28
CA CYS A 101 15.01 -6.40 5.51
C CYS A 101 16.52 -6.25 5.75
N ALA A 102 17.08 -5.12 5.35
CA ALA A 102 18.48 -4.79 5.60
C ALA A 102 18.78 -4.58 7.09
N LYS A 103 17.79 -4.06 7.84
CA LYS A 103 17.84 -3.85 9.30
C LYS A 103 16.57 -4.38 9.98
N PRO A 104 16.54 -4.49 11.32
CA PRO A 104 15.31 -4.78 12.04
C PRO A 104 14.17 -3.86 11.62
N PHE A 105 12.94 -4.39 11.56
CA PHE A 105 11.78 -3.69 10.96
C PHE A 105 11.53 -2.27 11.52
N GLY A 106 11.86 -2.03 12.79
CA GLY A 106 11.68 -0.73 13.45
C GLY A 106 12.82 0.27 13.26
N GLU A 107 13.89 -0.06 12.53
CA GLU A 107 15.06 0.82 12.38
C GLU A 107 15.02 1.61 11.08
N PHE A 108 15.31 2.92 11.15
CA PHE A 108 15.38 3.83 10.01
C PHE A 108 16.84 4.25 9.71
N PRO A 109 17.21 4.47 8.43
CA PRO A 109 16.50 4.09 7.21
C PRO A 109 16.55 2.57 7.01
N ASN A 110 15.61 2.03 6.23
CA ASN A 110 15.51 0.60 5.95
C ASN A 110 15.14 0.30 4.50
N ALA A 111 15.44 -0.91 4.06
CA ALA A 111 14.92 -1.44 2.82
C ALA A 111 14.63 -2.93 2.99
N CYS A 112 13.53 -3.39 2.43
CA CYS A 112 13.15 -4.80 2.46
C CYS A 112 12.80 -5.27 1.07
N SER A 113 13.10 -6.53 0.75
CA SER A 113 12.83 -7.10 -0.56
C SER A 113 12.30 -8.52 -0.45
N GLY A 114 11.53 -8.94 -1.46
CA GLY A 114 10.96 -10.27 -1.55
C GLY A 114 10.53 -10.63 -2.96
N THR A 115 10.21 -11.91 -3.14
CA THR A 115 9.71 -12.45 -4.41
C THR A 115 8.20 -12.53 -4.35
N VAL A 116 7.52 -11.99 -5.36
CA VAL A 116 6.07 -12.12 -5.54
C VAL A 116 5.79 -13.45 -6.23
N PRO A 117 5.22 -14.45 -5.55
CA PRO A 117 4.92 -15.71 -6.18
C PRO A 117 3.73 -15.54 -7.11
N LEU A 118 3.94 -15.69 -8.41
CA LEU A 118 2.85 -15.82 -9.38
C LEU A 118 2.87 -17.24 -9.92
N ALA A 119 1.85 -18.03 -9.57
CA ALA A 119 1.80 -19.49 -9.76
C ALA A 119 1.99 -19.98 -11.21
N GLN A 120 1.94 -19.09 -12.21
CA GLN A 120 2.00 -19.46 -13.62
C GLN A 120 2.91 -18.54 -14.47
N MET A 121 3.66 -17.62 -13.85
CA MET A 121 4.38 -16.58 -14.57
C MET A 121 5.79 -16.34 -14.02
N GLN A 122 6.55 -15.56 -14.79
CA GLN A 122 7.85 -15.06 -14.37
C GLN A 122 7.70 -14.31 -13.05
N ALA A 123 8.58 -14.60 -12.09
CA ALA A 123 8.53 -13.99 -10.79
C ALA A 123 8.75 -12.47 -10.89
N TYR A 124 7.96 -11.71 -10.13
CA TYR A 124 8.24 -10.30 -9.89
C TYR A 124 8.99 -10.18 -8.58
N TYR A 125 9.88 -9.19 -8.50
CA TYR A 125 10.68 -8.92 -7.32
C TYR A 125 10.31 -7.54 -6.80
N LEU A 126 9.90 -7.47 -5.53
CA LEU A 126 9.43 -6.25 -4.89
C LEU A 126 10.45 -5.82 -3.85
N ALA A 127 10.75 -4.52 -3.83
CA ALA A 127 11.48 -3.89 -2.73
C ALA A 127 10.75 -2.66 -2.23
N PHE A 128 10.74 -2.46 -0.92
CA PHE A 128 10.33 -1.24 -0.24
C PHE A 128 11.54 -0.53 0.36
N TYR A 129 11.52 0.80 0.36
CA TYR A 129 12.59 1.68 0.83
C TYR A 129 11.99 2.74 1.74
N ALA A 130 12.54 2.88 2.94
CA ALA A 130 12.25 3.95 3.87
C ALA A 130 13.51 4.81 4.07
N TYR A 131 13.44 6.06 3.64
CA TYR A 131 14.59 6.99 3.63
C TYR A 131 14.13 8.44 3.79
N SER A 132 15.08 9.41 3.79
CA SER A 132 14.72 10.83 3.82
C SER A 132 15.38 11.62 2.69
N GLN A 133 14.59 12.45 2.03
CA GLN A 133 15.01 13.28 0.91
C GLN A 133 15.23 14.72 1.38
N ASP A 134 16.31 15.37 0.93
CA ASP A 134 16.61 16.75 1.32
C ASP A 134 15.50 17.72 0.85
N ALA A 135 14.98 18.52 1.78
CA ALA A 135 13.99 19.56 1.53
C ALA A 135 14.62 20.96 1.44
N GLY A 136 15.94 21.05 1.65
CA GLY A 136 16.66 22.31 1.78
C GLY A 136 16.53 22.92 3.19
N GLY A 137 17.43 23.85 3.49
CA GLY A 137 17.43 24.57 4.76
C GLY A 137 17.70 23.69 5.99
N GLY A 138 18.33 22.53 5.80
CA GLY A 138 18.58 21.56 6.87
C GLY A 138 17.34 20.73 7.25
N ASN A 139 16.32 20.70 6.40
CA ASN A 139 15.15 19.86 6.58
C ASN A 139 15.10 18.72 5.56
N SER A 140 14.31 17.69 5.83
CA SER A 140 14.10 16.57 4.91
C SER A 140 12.67 16.02 4.97
N TYR A 141 12.21 15.42 3.88
CA TYR A 141 10.95 14.67 3.80
C TYR A 141 11.21 13.19 4.05
N LYS A 142 10.32 12.52 4.77
CA LYS A 142 10.34 11.05 4.87
C LYS A 142 9.67 10.45 3.65
N VAL A 143 10.29 9.42 3.07
CA VAL A 143 9.80 8.78 1.86
C VAL A 143 9.70 7.28 2.08
N LEU A 144 8.54 6.72 1.72
CA LEU A 144 8.36 5.29 1.51
C LEU A 144 8.19 5.04 0.01
N ALA A 145 9.16 4.40 -0.61
CA ALA A 145 9.13 4.08 -2.03
C ALA A 145 9.14 2.56 -2.26
N SER A 146 8.71 2.13 -3.45
CA SER A 146 8.90 0.76 -3.89
C SER A 146 9.53 0.67 -5.28
N ARG A 147 10.14 -0.48 -5.54
CA ARG A 147 10.57 -0.90 -6.87
C ARG A 147 10.05 -2.31 -7.13
N VAL A 148 9.49 -2.52 -8.30
CA VAL A 148 9.09 -3.83 -8.80
C VAL A 148 9.87 -4.15 -10.05
N VAL A 149 10.63 -5.24 -10.03
CA VAL A 149 11.44 -5.70 -11.16
C VAL A 149 10.77 -6.94 -11.73
N ARG A 150 10.47 -6.91 -13.04
CA ARG A 150 10.06 -8.10 -13.80
C ARG A 150 11.23 -8.68 -14.57
N ASP A 151 11.97 -7.80 -15.25
CA ASP A 151 13.12 -8.10 -16.09
C ASP A 151 14.07 -6.89 -16.10
N LYS A 152 15.10 -6.92 -16.95
CA LYS A 152 16.11 -5.86 -17.02
C LYS A 152 15.57 -4.53 -17.55
N ASP A 153 14.50 -4.57 -18.34
CA ASP A 153 13.96 -3.42 -19.05
C ASP A 153 12.65 -2.93 -18.41
N THR A 154 12.04 -3.75 -17.56
CA THR A 154 10.75 -3.48 -16.92
C THR A 154 10.91 -3.33 -15.41
N ILE A 155 11.11 -2.08 -14.98
CA ILE A 155 11.20 -1.70 -13.58
C ILE A 155 10.13 -0.66 -13.26
N CYS A 156 9.18 -1.04 -12.41
CA CYS A 156 8.13 -0.16 -11.93
C CYS A 156 8.52 0.49 -10.61
N SER A 157 8.08 1.73 -10.41
CA SER A 157 8.47 2.60 -9.30
C SER A 157 7.23 3.21 -8.65
N GLY A 158 7.08 3.08 -7.33
CA GLY A 158 5.96 3.66 -6.60
C GLY A 158 6.43 4.49 -5.41
N THR A 159 5.63 5.46 -5.01
CA THR A 159 5.76 6.19 -3.73
C THR A 159 4.48 5.95 -2.94
N TYR A 160 4.61 5.69 -1.64
CA TYR A 160 3.51 5.27 -0.79
C TYR A 160 3.33 6.22 0.39
N GLY A 161 2.06 6.57 0.65
CA GLY A 161 1.65 7.17 1.91
C GLY A 161 1.39 6.10 2.96
N VAL A 162 1.48 6.48 4.25
CA VAL A 162 1.17 5.60 5.38
C VAL A 162 -0.17 6.00 5.99
N ARG A 163 -1.20 5.14 5.95
CA ARG A 163 -2.52 5.41 6.55
C ARG A 163 -2.52 5.21 8.05
N LYS A 164 -1.84 4.15 8.49
CA LYS A 164 -1.84 3.68 9.88
C LYS A 164 -0.59 2.87 10.12
N ALA A 165 0.04 3.01 11.27
CA ALA A 165 0.87 1.94 11.80
C ALA A 165 0.56 1.70 13.27
N PHE A 166 0.61 0.43 13.64
CA PHE A 166 0.59 -0.05 15.01
C PHE A 166 2.03 -0.34 15.44
N GLY A 167 2.39 0.06 16.66
CA GLY A 167 3.78 0.00 17.14
C GLY A 167 4.68 1.09 16.57
N ASP A 168 4.08 2.18 16.06
CA ASP A 168 4.70 3.42 15.59
C ASP A 168 5.86 3.29 14.59
N ASN A 169 5.98 2.18 13.87
CA ASN A 169 7.08 1.98 12.95
C ASN A 169 6.63 1.28 11.66
N CYS A 170 6.83 1.95 10.53
CA CYS A 170 6.74 1.37 9.20
C CYS A 170 8.12 1.39 8.58
N LEU A 171 8.88 0.29 8.68
CA LEU A 171 10.29 0.27 8.23
C LEU A 171 11.14 1.36 8.94
N GLY A 172 10.84 1.60 10.22
CA GLY A 172 11.41 2.68 11.03
C GLY A 172 10.83 4.08 10.81
N LEU A 173 9.86 4.25 9.90
CA LEU A 173 9.09 5.49 9.78
C LEU A 173 8.04 5.59 10.89
N THR A 174 8.08 6.67 11.66
CA THR A 174 7.05 6.98 12.66
C THR A 174 5.79 7.54 12.02
N THR A 175 4.63 7.04 12.40
CA THR A 175 3.30 7.36 11.82
C THR A 175 2.82 8.79 12.03
N THR A 176 3.43 9.49 12.98
CA THR A 176 3.18 10.92 13.21
C THR A 176 3.84 11.80 12.16
N VAL A 177 4.72 11.23 11.33
CA VAL A 177 5.43 11.95 10.29
C VAL A 177 4.60 11.88 9.04
N ASN A 178 3.90 12.98 8.79
CA ASN A 178 3.33 13.21 7.47
C ASN A 178 4.50 13.26 6.48
N THR A 179 4.51 12.36 5.49
CA THR A 179 5.57 12.32 4.45
C THR A 179 5.69 13.65 3.70
N ASP A 180 4.63 14.46 3.74
CA ASP A 180 4.54 15.78 3.13
C ASP A 180 5.04 16.94 4.03
N THR A 181 5.36 16.68 5.29
CA THR A 181 5.86 17.71 6.22
C THR A 181 7.37 17.57 6.38
N PRO A 182 8.16 18.61 6.05
CA PRO A 182 9.60 18.54 6.21
C PRO A 182 9.96 18.55 7.70
N GLU A 183 10.92 17.71 8.07
CA GLU A 183 11.46 17.59 9.43
C GLU A 183 12.88 18.14 9.50
N ALA A 184 13.26 18.70 10.65
CA ALA A 184 14.63 19.13 10.88
C ALA A 184 15.58 17.93 10.86
N GLY A 185 16.57 17.98 9.96
CA GLY A 185 17.56 16.93 9.77
C GLY A 185 17.95 16.79 8.30
N PRO A 186 19.17 16.30 8.03
CA PRO A 186 19.63 16.08 6.66
C PRO A 186 18.84 14.94 6.00
N GLY A 187 18.83 14.95 4.66
CA GLY A 187 18.48 13.77 3.88
C GLY A 187 19.37 12.58 4.24
N VAL A 188 18.81 11.38 4.17
CA VAL A 188 19.51 10.12 4.42
C VAL A 188 19.25 9.23 3.23
N ASP A 189 20.33 8.81 2.58
CA ASP A 189 20.28 8.00 1.37
C ASP A 189 19.50 6.70 1.59
N PRO A 190 18.73 6.26 0.58
CA PRO A 190 18.03 4.99 0.62
C PRO A 190 19.01 3.82 0.72
N PRO A 191 18.81 2.89 1.66
CA PRO A 191 19.67 1.74 1.81
C PRO A 191 19.41 0.74 0.68
N GLN A 192 20.43 -0.05 0.35
CA GLN A 192 20.29 -1.13 -0.62
C GLN A 192 19.43 -2.26 0.00
N PRO A 193 18.37 -2.73 -0.68
CA PRO A 193 17.62 -3.89 -0.23
C PRO A 193 18.48 -5.15 -0.26
N PRO A 194 18.18 -6.15 0.58
CA PRO A 194 18.80 -7.46 0.48
C PRO A 194 18.69 -8.05 -0.94
N ALA A 195 19.78 -8.67 -1.41
CA ALA A 195 19.80 -9.31 -2.71
C ALA A 195 18.87 -10.53 -2.74
N ILE A 196 18.21 -10.75 -3.87
CA ILE A 196 17.40 -11.95 -4.12
C ILE A 196 18.11 -12.78 -5.18
N ASP A 197 18.29 -14.07 -4.89
CA ASP A 197 18.92 -14.99 -5.82
C ASP A 197 18.11 -15.12 -7.12
N ASN A 198 18.83 -15.23 -8.25
CA ASN A 198 18.26 -15.39 -9.59
C ASN A 198 17.41 -14.22 -10.09
N MET A 199 17.52 -13.03 -9.47
CA MET A 199 16.85 -11.84 -9.97
C MET A 199 17.44 -11.40 -11.33
N PRO A 200 16.61 -11.07 -12.32
CA PRO A 200 17.08 -10.77 -13.68
C PRO A 200 17.91 -9.48 -13.78
N ALA A 201 17.66 -8.53 -12.87
CA ALA A 201 18.42 -7.30 -12.67
C ALA A 201 18.43 -6.97 -11.17
N GLN A 202 19.47 -6.31 -10.69
CA GLN A 202 19.45 -5.75 -9.33
C GLN A 202 18.43 -4.62 -9.23
N PHE A 203 17.91 -4.37 -8.02
CA PHE A 203 17.08 -3.19 -7.81
C PHE A 203 17.92 -1.94 -8.10
N PRO A 204 17.44 -1.03 -8.95
CA PRO A 204 18.19 0.17 -9.28
C PRO A 204 18.31 1.05 -8.03
N ALA A 205 19.47 1.68 -7.87
CA ALA A 205 19.67 2.65 -6.80
C ALA A 205 18.67 3.80 -6.96
N LEU A 206 18.07 4.22 -5.85
CA LEU A 206 17.28 5.44 -5.79
C LEU A 206 18.26 6.61 -5.69
N GLU A 207 18.29 7.51 -6.69
CA GLU A 207 19.14 8.70 -6.60
C GLU A 207 18.61 9.63 -5.48
N PRO A 208 19.43 9.98 -4.46
CA PRO A 208 18.92 10.66 -3.27
C PRO A 208 18.45 12.10 -3.46
N ASN A 209 18.68 12.72 -4.64
CA ASN A 209 18.60 14.19 -4.75
C ASN A 209 18.34 14.76 -6.15
N LYS A 210 17.78 13.97 -7.08
CA LYS A 210 17.19 14.55 -8.27
C LYS A 210 15.68 14.58 -8.12
N GLU A 211 15.17 15.81 -8.04
CA GLU A 211 13.83 16.16 -8.50
C GLU A 211 13.53 15.30 -9.73
N GLN A 212 12.49 14.47 -9.62
CA GLN A 212 12.16 13.38 -10.53
C GLN A 212 11.84 13.92 -11.94
N THR A 213 12.87 14.37 -12.64
CA THR A 213 12.83 14.76 -14.04
C THR A 213 12.82 13.47 -14.82
N GLU A 214 11.67 13.20 -15.43
CA GLU A 214 11.36 12.09 -16.32
C GLU A 214 12.58 11.71 -17.19
N THR A 215 13.34 10.69 -16.75
CA THR A 215 14.27 10.02 -17.65
C THR A 215 13.47 8.93 -18.36
N SER A 216 12.61 9.35 -19.29
CA SER A 216 12.21 8.48 -20.39
C SER A 216 13.43 8.31 -21.27
N SER A 217 13.99 7.11 -21.27
CA SER A 217 14.98 6.65 -22.24
C SER A 217 14.36 6.65 -23.64
N THR A 218 14.31 7.81 -24.28
CA THR A 218 14.04 7.94 -25.70
C THR A 218 15.29 7.52 -26.45
N SER A 219 15.26 6.32 -27.04
CA SER A 219 16.25 5.91 -28.05
C SER A 219 16.17 6.84 -29.25
N GLU A 220 17.18 7.70 -29.43
CA GLU A 220 17.34 8.55 -30.60
C GLU A 220 17.50 7.69 -31.87
N SER A 221 16.47 7.69 -32.72
CA SER A 221 16.64 7.41 -34.15
C SER A 221 16.54 8.74 -34.88
N THR A 222 17.70 9.29 -35.24
CA THR A 222 17.83 10.51 -36.04
C THR A 222 17.23 10.30 -37.42
N THR A 223 16.13 11.00 -37.73
CA THR A 223 15.80 11.39 -39.10
C THR A 223 15.24 12.81 -39.06
N SER A 224 16.00 13.74 -39.66
CA SER A 224 15.69 15.17 -39.72
C SER A 224 14.77 15.51 -40.90
N ALA A 225 13.78 16.40 -40.68
CA ALA A 225 13.35 17.54 -41.51
C ALA A 225 11.96 18.07 -41.03
N PRO A 226 11.50 19.26 -41.42
CA PRO A 226 11.86 20.58 -40.89
C PRO A 226 10.67 21.32 -40.20
N GLN A 227 11.00 22.28 -39.32
CA GLN A 227 10.10 23.36 -38.82
C GLN A 227 9.54 24.20 -39.99
N PRO A 228 8.36 24.86 -39.88
CA PRO A 228 7.96 25.81 -38.82
C PRO A 228 6.46 25.62 -38.38
N ASP A 229 5.78 26.36 -37.49
CA ASP A 229 5.73 27.79 -37.20
C ASP A 229 4.94 28.05 -35.89
N ASP A 230 5.24 29.22 -35.30
CA ASP A 230 4.40 30.15 -34.56
C ASP A 230 3.52 29.73 -33.37
N GLY A 231 3.88 30.36 -32.23
CA GLY A 231 3.25 30.20 -30.94
C GLY A 231 1.80 30.69 -30.85
N LYS A 232 1.03 29.96 -30.04
CA LYS A 232 -0.18 30.46 -29.39
C LYS A 232 -0.17 30.04 -27.93
N ALA A 233 -0.07 31.04 -27.06
CA ALA A 233 -0.25 30.89 -25.62
C ALA A 233 -1.66 30.37 -25.31
N PHE A 234 -1.76 29.16 -24.75
CA PHE A 234 -3.01 28.61 -24.23
C PHE A 234 -3.27 29.18 -22.83
N LYS A 235 -4.17 30.16 -22.74
CA LYS A 235 -4.74 30.63 -21.47
C LYS A 235 -5.83 29.64 -21.03
N TYR A 236 -5.58 28.86 -19.99
CA TYR A 236 -6.63 28.12 -19.29
C TYR A 236 -7.49 29.09 -18.48
N GLY A 237 -8.73 29.29 -18.91
CA GLY A 237 -9.73 30.09 -18.20
C GLY A 237 -10.38 29.27 -17.08
N LEU A 238 -10.17 29.71 -15.83
CA LEU A 238 -10.77 29.20 -14.58
C LEU A 238 -12.27 29.53 -14.42
N GLY A 239 -13.03 29.57 -15.51
CA GLY A 239 -14.37 30.15 -15.53
C GLY A 239 -15.50 29.19 -15.91
N ASN A 240 -15.61 28.00 -15.29
CA ASN A 240 -16.88 27.22 -15.30
C ASN A 240 -16.93 25.93 -14.45
N ILE A 241 -16.14 25.78 -13.38
CA ILE A 241 -16.10 24.51 -12.61
C ILE A 241 -17.20 24.42 -11.53
N LEU A 242 -17.76 25.56 -11.08
CA LEU A 242 -18.75 25.59 -9.99
C LEU A 242 -20.06 24.78 -10.21
N PRO A 243 -20.70 24.74 -11.40
CA PRO A 243 -21.96 24.01 -11.54
C PRO A 243 -21.81 22.49 -11.47
N TRP A 244 -20.65 21.94 -11.85
CA TRP A 244 -20.39 20.49 -11.81
C TRP A 244 -20.23 19.97 -10.38
N VAL A 245 -19.53 20.72 -9.53
CA VAL A 245 -19.32 20.34 -8.12
C VAL A 245 -20.66 20.33 -7.36
N ALA A 246 -21.54 21.31 -7.61
CA ALA A 246 -22.86 21.35 -7.00
C ALA A 246 -23.75 20.15 -7.40
N GLY A 247 -23.66 19.72 -8.67
CA GLY A 247 -24.38 18.54 -9.16
C GLY A 247 -23.94 17.24 -8.47
N VAL A 248 -22.63 17.03 -8.34
CA VAL A 248 -22.08 15.83 -7.68
C VAL A 248 -22.45 15.79 -6.19
N CYS A 249 -22.38 16.93 -5.49
CA CYS A 249 -22.78 17.00 -4.09
C CYS A 249 -24.27 16.67 -3.88
N ALA A 250 -25.16 17.13 -4.76
CA ALA A 250 -26.58 16.83 -4.66
C ALA A 250 -26.88 15.33 -4.82
N VAL A 251 -26.21 14.65 -5.76
CA VAL A 251 -26.39 13.20 -5.97
C VAL A 251 -25.90 12.40 -4.75
N LEU A 252 -24.75 12.76 -4.18
CA LEU A 252 -24.21 12.09 -2.99
C LEU A 252 -25.13 12.24 -1.77
N LEU A 253 -25.77 13.40 -1.60
CA LEU A 253 -26.73 13.62 -0.50
C LEU A 253 -27.98 12.75 -0.64
N VAL A 254 -28.51 12.57 -1.86
CA VAL A 254 -29.68 11.71 -2.11
C VAL A 254 -29.34 10.24 -1.83
N ILE A 255 -28.17 9.78 -2.28
CA ILE A 255 -27.71 8.40 -2.02
C ILE A 255 -27.50 8.19 -0.51
N GLY A 256 -26.85 9.14 0.16
CA GLY A 256 -26.64 9.10 1.61
C GLY A 256 -27.94 9.03 2.41
N ALA A 257 -28.93 9.85 2.05
CA ALA A 257 -30.25 9.83 2.68
C ALA A 257 -30.98 8.49 2.45
N GLY A 258 -30.89 7.91 1.25
CA GLY A 258 -31.46 6.60 0.95
C GLY A 258 -30.85 5.47 1.78
N LEU A 259 -29.52 5.46 1.93
CA LEU A 259 -28.81 4.49 2.77
C LEU A 259 -29.14 4.65 4.25
N TYR A 260 -29.29 5.90 4.71
CA TYR A 260 -29.68 6.19 6.10
C TYR A 260 -31.08 5.66 6.42
N LEU A 261 -32.07 5.93 5.57
CA LEU A 261 -33.44 5.43 5.74
C LEU A 261 -33.50 3.90 5.68
N ARG A 262 -32.69 3.27 4.83
CA ARG A 262 -32.61 1.80 4.76
C ARG A 262 -32.04 1.21 6.05
N ARG A 263 -30.99 1.82 6.61
CA ARG A 263 -30.43 1.40 7.91
C ARG A 263 -31.40 1.63 9.06
N SER A 264 -32.17 2.71 9.06
CA SER A 264 -33.15 2.96 10.13
C SER A 264 -34.25 1.89 10.14
N ARG A 265 -34.75 1.49 8.96
CA ARG A 265 -35.75 0.41 8.84
C ARG A 265 -35.21 -0.92 9.36
N GLN A 266 -33.96 -1.27 9.03
CA GLN A 266 -33.35 -2.51 9.53
C GLN A 266 -33.20 -2.52 11.06
N ALA A 267 -32.91 -1.36 11.67
CA ALA A 267 -32.81 -1.25 13.13
C ALA A 267 -34.18 -1.46 13.82
N GLU A 268 -35.28 -1.02 13.19
CA GLU A 268 -36.64 -1.25 13.71
C GLU A 268 -37.04 -2.73 13.62
N GLU A 269 -36.73 -3.41 12.51
CA GLU A 269 -36.98 -4.84 12.34
C GLU A 269 -36.24 -5.69 13.40
N GLN A 270 -34.99 -5.34 13.71
CA GLN A 270 -34.22 -6.03 14.75
C GLN A 270 -34.81 -5.82 16.16
N ARG A 271 -35.38 -4.65 16.45
CA ARG A 271 -36.06 -4.39 17.73
C ARG A 271 -37.34 -5.21 17.84
N ALA A 272 -38.12 -5.31 16.76
CA ALA A 272 -39.35 -6.10 16.72
C ALA A 272 -39.08 -7.61 16.92
N LEU A 273 -38.01 -8.13 16.32
CA LEU A 273 -37.62 -9.54 16.49
C LEU A 273 -37.20 -9.87 17.93
N ARG A 274 -36.45 -8.97 18.60
CA ARG A 274 -36.06 -9.17 20.00
C ARG A 274 -37.27 -9.21 20.94
N THR A 275 -38.25 -8.33 20.74
CA THR A 275 -39.48 -8.35 21.54
C THR A 275 -40.30 -9.63 21.35
N SER A 276 -40.29 -10.21 20.15
CA SER A 276 -40.99 -11.49 19.90
C SER A 276 -40.33 -12.66 20.65
N THR A 277 -39.00 -12.70 20.71
CA THR A 277 -38.28 -13.77 21.41
C THR A 277 -38.44 -13.74 22.92
N GLU A 278 -38.59 -12.54 23.52
CA GLU A 278 -38.79 -12.43 24.97
C GLU A 278 -40.17 -12.94 25.42
N VAL A 279 -41.21 -12.76 24.60
CA VAL A 279 -42.56 -13.28 24.89
C VAL A 279 -42.60 -14.81 24.83
N GLU A 280 -41.89 -15.41 23.86
CA GLU A 280 -41.84 -16.87 23.72
C GLU A 280 -41.15 -17.53 24.92
N ILE A 281 -40.03 -16.98 25.39
CA ILE A 281 -39.28 -17.50 26.56
C ILE A 281 -40.11 -17.40 27.85
N GLN A 282 -40.90 -16.33 28.04
CA GLN A 282 -41.78 -16.22 29.20
C GLN A 282 -42.92 -17.24 29.17
N SER A 283 -43.46 -17.54 27.98
CA SER A 283 -44.51 -18.56 27.84
C SER A 283 -44.01 -19.97 28.19
N VAL A 284 -42.82 -20.34 27.73
CA VAL A 284 -42.19 -21.64 28.01
C VAL A 284 -41.84 -21.80 29.50
N ASN A 285 -41.37 -20.73 30.16
CA ASN A 285 -41.07 -20.79 31.60
C ASN A 285 -42.34 -20.89 32.47
N SER A 286 -43.50 -20.42 32.00
CA SER A 286 -44.77 -20.55 32.73
C SER A 286 -45.37 -21.96 32.69
N LEU A 287 -45.08 -22.72 31.63
CA LEU A 287 -45.53 -24.11 31.46
C LEU A 287 -44.74 -25.11 32.32
N ASN A 288 -43.50 -24.79 32.69
CA ASN A 288 -42.64 -25.67 33.51
C ASN A 288 -42.85 -25.53 35.03
N ARG A 289 -43.89 -24.82 35.47
CA ARG A 289 -44.24 -24.62 36.90
C ARG A 289 -45.48 -25.39 37.37
N PHE A 290 -46.06 -26.25 36.52
CA PHE A 290 -47.11 -27.19 36.88
C PHE A 290 -46.56 -28.62 36.81
#